data_AF-A0A4S9EN97-F1
#
_entry.id   AF-A0A4S9EN97-F1
#
_cell.length_a   1.000
_cell.length_b   1.000
_cell.length_c   1.000
_cell.angle_alpha   90.00
_cell.angle_beta   90.00
_cell.angle_gamma   90.00
#
_symmetry.space_group_name_H-M   'P 1'
#
loop_
_entity.id
_entity.type
_entity.pdbx_description
1 polymer ?
#
loop_
_entity_poly.entity_id
_entity_poly.type
_entity_poly.pdbx_seq_one_letter_code
_entity_poly.pdbx_strand_id
1 'polypeptide(L)'
;MSEPGFCTNCDDYSEDPLIPLPCRCLWCSTCITTSFTLARAEEHYPPRCCSKLNFTNLKKYLSADLIADLETKFPVYETPGHLRVFCAHKNCLKFIPISGVDGDIATCPSCSQKTCKKCKDVYHEGECGVDQNLQKTLELCKDENYKQCKSCGEMVERNGGQGRSEGCPHMKCPCGYKFCAHCGGNDWHWNKCLEKK
;
A
#
# COMPACT_ATOMS: atom_id res chain seq x y z
N MET A 1 4.68 8.10 -44.29
CA MET A 1 4.16 8.82 -43.11
C MET A 1 3.02 7.97 -42.60
N SER A 2 3.07 7.52 -41.35
CA SER A 2 1.97 6.81 -40.69
C SER A 2 0.79 7.77 -40.54
N GLU A 3 -0.44 7.29 -40.78
CA GLU A 3 -1.65 8.11 -40.61
C GLU A 3 -1.84 8.47 -39.13
N PRO A 4 -2.33 9.70 -38.83
CA PRO A 4 -2.57 10.12 -37.46
C PRO A 4 -3.65 9.26 -36.81
N GLY A 5 -3.39 8.80 -35.59
CA GLY A 5 -4.29 7.96 -34.83
C GLY A 5 -5.02 8.72 -33.72
N PHE A 6 -6.26 8.35 -33.43
CA PHE A 6 -7.03 8.92 -32.31
C PHE A 6 -6.70 8.28 -30.95
N CYS A 7 -6.21 9.10 -30.00
CA CYS A 7 -5.88 8.68 -28.65
C CYS A 7 -7.09 8.77 -27.72
N THR A 8 -7.50 7.64 -27.13
CA THR A 8 -8.67 7.56 -26.25
C THR A 8 -8.50 8.22 -24.88
N ASN A 9 -7.27 8.59 -24.49
CA ASN A 9 -7.00 9.18 -23.16
C ASN A 9 -7.04 10.72 -23.16
N CYS A 10 -6.51 11.35 -24.21
CA CYS A 10 -6.54 12.81 -24.36
C CYS A 10 -7.63 13.29 -25.31
N ASP A 11 -8.39 12.38 -25.92
CA ASP A 11 -9.48 12.69 -26.85
C ASP A 11 -8.99 13.50 -28.07
N ASP A 12 -7.77 13.20 -28.55
CA ASP A 12 -7.08 13.97 -29.60
C ASP A 12 -6.28 13.06 -30.55
N TYR A 13 -5.96 13.57 -31.73
CA TYR A 13 -5.14 12.89 -32.72
C TYR A 13 -3.65 13.00 -32.39
N SER A 14 -2.91 11.93 -32.66
CA SER A 14 -1.47 11.88 -32.53
C SER A 14 -0.84 11.53 -33.87
N GLU A 15 0.16 12.31 -34.26
CA GLU A 15 1.03 12.02 -35.41
C GLU A 15 1.94 10.82 -35.14
N ASP A 16 2.21 10.53 -33.86
CA ASP A 16 2.99 9.37 -33.44
C ASP A 16 2.15 8.09 -33.41
N PRO A 17 2.76 6.92 -33.62
CA PRO A 17 2.08 5.64 -33.49
C PRO A 17 1.45 5.45 -32.11
N LEU A 18 0.16 5.12 -32.09
CA LEU A 18 -0.54 4.81 -30.87
C LEU A 18 -0.13 3.46 -30.28
N ILE A 19 -0.18 3.38 -28.96
CA ILE A 19 0.18 2.21 -28.18
C ILE A 19 -1.11 1.45 -27.83
N PRO A 20 -1.27 0.20 -28.32
CA PRO A 20 -2.43 -0.61 -27.99
C PRO A 20 -2.34 -1.14 -26.56
N LEU A 21 -3.43 -0.95 -25.81
CA LEU A 21 -3.57 -1.45 -24.45
C LEU A 21 -4.34 -2.79 -24.42
N PRO A 22 -4.21 -3.59 -23.35
CA PRO A 22 -4.95 -4.86 -23.22
C PRO A 22 -6.48 -4.71 -23.30
N CYS A 23 -7.01 -3.54 -22.92
CA CYS A 23 -8.43 -3.20 -23.03
C CYS A 23 -8.87 -2.74 -24.42
N ARG A 24 -8.01 -2.85 -25.44
CA ARG A 24 -8.20 -2.39 -26.84
C ARG A 24 -8.27 -0.87 -27.05
N CYS A 25 -8.12 -0.08 -25.98
CA CYS A 25 -7.90 1.36 -26.10
C CYS A 25 -6.53 1.66 -26.72
N LEU A 26 -6.42 2.81 -27.41
CA LEU A 26 -5.20 3.26 -28.06
C LEU A 26 -4.74 4.57 -27.42
N TRP A 27 -3.52 4.61 -26.89
CA TRP A 27 -2.98 5.78 -26.20
C TRP A 27 -1.73 6.30 -26.91
N CYS A 28 -1.56 7.62 -27.00
CA CYS A 28 -0.30 8.19 -27.46
C CYS A 28 0.81 8.02 -26.40
N SER A 29 2.07 8.10 -26.84
CA SER A 29 3.25 7.99 -25.97
C SER A 29 3.25 9.00 -24.84
N THR A 30 2.80 10.23 -25.10
CA THR A 30 2.64 11.31 -24.11
C THR A 30 1.66 10.92 -23.02
N CYS A 31 0.48 10.38 -23.36
CA CYS A 31 -0.51 9.94 -22.37
C CYS A 31 0.01 8.81 -21.49
N ILE A 32 0.72 7.84 -22.07
CA ILE A 32 1.37 6.76 -21.31
C ILE A 32 2.39 7.35 -20.34
N THR A 33 3.28 8.20 -20.82
CA THR A 33 4.34 8.81 -20.01
C THR A 33 3.77 9.66 -18.88
N THR A 34 2.73 10.46 -19.14
CA THR A 34 2.05 11.28 -18.14
C THR A 34 1.38 10.40 -17.08
N SER A 35 0.66 9.35 -17.48
CA SER A 35 0.00 8.43 -16.54
C SER A 35 1.00 7.77 -15.58
N PHE A 36 2.14 7.29 -16.10
CA PHE A 36 3.20 6.72 -15.27
C PHE A 36 3.96 7.76 -14.45
N THR A 37 4.08 8.99 -14.95
CA THR A 37 4.66 10.12 -14.21
C THR A 37 3.81 10.48 -12.98
N LEU A 38 2.48 10.50 -13.12
CA LEU A 38 1.57 10.74 -11.99
C LEU A 38 1.65 9.62 -10.95
N ALA A 39 1.78 8.37 -11.39
CA ALA A 39 1.92 7.20 -10.51
C ALA A 39 3.23 7.14 -9.70
N ARG A 40 4.09 8.16 -9.80
CA ARG A 40 5.16 8.40 -8.80
C ARG A 40 4.61 8.72 -7.42
N ALA A 41 3.36 9.17 -7.35
CA ALA A 41 2.60 9.39 -6.14
C ALA A 41 1.64 8.22 -5.92
N GLU A 42 1.52 7.75 -4.68
CA GLU A 42 0.83 6.51 -4.33
C GLU A 42 -0.69 6.60 -4.61
N GLU A 43 -1.28 7.78 -4.49
CA GLU A 43 -2.70 8.03 -4.76
C GLU A 43 -3.08 7.85 -6.23
N HIS A 44 -2.12 7.98 -7.15
CA HIS A 44 -2.30 7.73 -8.58
C HIS A 44 -1.88 6.30 -8.97
N TYR A 45 -1.44 5.50 -8.01
CA TYR A 45 -1.11 4.10 -8.22
C TYR A 45 -2.34 3.19 -8.06
N PRO A 46 -2.55 2.20 -8.94
CA PRO A 46 -1.79 1.94 -10.17
C PRO A 46 -2.29 2.80 -11.34
N PRO A 47 -1.45 3.07 -12.36
CA PRO A 47 -1.92 3.56 -13.65
C PRO A 47 -3.03 2.66 -14.22
N ARG A 48 -4.14 3.26 -14.67
CA ARG A 48 -5.30 2.53 -15.20
C ARG A 48 -5.82 3.16 -16.48
N CYS A 49 -6.33 2.29 -17.35
CA CYS A 49 -7.32 2.64 -18.37
C CYS A 49 -8.66 2.00 -17.95
N CYS A 50 -9.13 0.98 -18.67
CA CYS A 50 -10.24 0.12 -18.19
C CYS A 50 -9.77 -0.89 -17.13
N SER A 51 -8.48 -1.22 -17.13
CA SER A 51 -7.81 -2.12 -16.17
C SER A 51 -6.45 -1.56 -15.76
N LYS A 52 -5.81 -2.17 -14.75
CA LYS A 52 -4.42 -1.86 -14.38
C LYS A 52 -3.50 -2.01 -15.60
N LEU A 53 -2.69 -0.99 -15.86
CA LEU A 53 -1.67 -1.04 -16.89
C LEU A 53 -0.49 -1.87 -16.42
N ASN A 54 0.04 -2.71 -17.31
CA ASN A 54 1.21 -3.52 -17.01
C ASN A 54 2.47 -2.70 -17.23
N PHE A 55 3.11 -2.29 -16.13
CA PHE A 55 4.34 -1.51 -16.15
C PHE A 55 5.43 -2.18 -17.00
N THR A 56 5.68 -3.48 -16.82
CA THR A 56 6.71 -4.24 -17.55
C THR A 56 6.54 -4.15 -19.06
N ASN A 57 5.30 -4.28 -19.56
CA ASN A 57 5.04 -4.23 -21.00
C ASN A 57 5.18 -2.82 -21.58
N LEU A 58 5.00 -1.79 -20.75
CA LEU A 58 4.99 -0.39 -21.17
C LEU A 58 6.32 0.32 -20.92
N LYS A 59 7.29 -0.31 -20.22
CA LYS A 59 8.64 0.24 -19.98
C LYS A 59 9.32 0.77 -21.24
N LYS A 60 9.17 0.08 -22.38
CA LYS A 60 9.78 0.49 -23.66
C LYS A 60 9.33 1.87 -24.18
N TYR A 61 8.25 2.44 -23.62
CA TYR A 61 7.73 3.76 -23.97
C TYR A 61 8.08 4.83 -22.93
N LEU A 62 8.78 4.47 -21.85
CA LEU A 62 9.12 5.36 -20.74
C LEU A 62 10.61 5.68 -20.77
N SER A 63 10.99 6.83 -20.20
CA SER A 63 12.40 7.18 -20.02
C SER A 63 13.07 6.30 -18.97
N ALA A 64 14.38 6.08 -19.09
CA ALA A 64 15.16 5.29 -18.13
C ALA A 64 15.02 5.82 -16.69
N ASP A 65 15.02 7.14 -16.51
CA ASP A 65 14.85 7.77 -15.19
C ASP A 65 13.46 7.51 -14.58
N LEU A 66 12.41 7.55 -15.40
CA LEU A 66 11.06 7.21 -14.94
C LEU A 66 10.96 5.73 -14.58
N ILE A 67 11.57 4.84 -15.38
CA ILE A 67 11.59 3.41 -15.07
C ILE A 67 12.28 3.16 -13.73
N ALA A 68 13.47 3.71 -13.52
CA ALA A 68 14.24 3.52 -12.29
C ALA A 68 13.49 4.00 -11.05
N ASP A 69 12.85 5.17 -11.13
CA ASP A 69 12.05 5.70 -10.01
C ASP A 69 10.84 4.79 -9.69
N LEU A 70 10.08 4.39 -10.71
CA LEU A 70 8.91 3.53 -10.52
C LEU A 70 9.27 2.12 -10.06
N GLU A 71 10.41 1.56 -10.46
CA GLU A 71 10.91 0.28 -9.96
C GLU A 71 11.20 0.29 -8.47
N THR A 72 11.57 1.44 -7.90
CA THR A 72 11.72 1.58 -6.45
C THR A 72 10.41 1.78 -5.72
N LYS A 73 9.43 2.44 -6.35
CA LYS A 73 8.16 2.85 -5.74
C LYS A 73 7.05 1.81 -5.84
N PHE A 74 6.87 1.18 -7.00
CA PHE A 74 5.77 0.26 -7.24
C PHE A 74 5.75 -0.96 -6.31
N PRO A 75 6.90 -1.60 -5.98
CA PRO A 75 6.91 -2.68 -4.99
C PRO A 75 6.44 -2.22 -3.60
N VAL A 76 6.72 -0.96 -3.24
CA VAL A 76 6.21 -0.34 -2.01
C VAL A 76 4.69 -0.23 -2.07
N TYR A 77 4.16 0.35 -3.16
CA TYR A 77 2.72 0.59 -3.32
C TYR A 77 1.91 -0.72 -3.43
N GLU A 78 2.47 -1.75 -4.06
CA GLU A 78 1.88 -3.09 -4.12
C GLU A 78 1.83 -3.79 -2.75
N THR A 79 2.75 -3.44 -1.85
CA THR A 79 2.79 -3.97 -0.49
C THR A 79 1.83 -3.17 0.40
N PRO A 80 0.87 -3.82 1.10
CA PRO A 80 0.01 -3.12 2.05
C PRO A 80 0.82 -2.35 3.10
N GLY A 81 0.42 -1.11 3.42
CA GLY A 81 1.19 -0.18 4.27
C GLY A 81 1.73 -0.79 5.58
N HIS A 82 0.90 -1.56 6.28
CA HIS A 82 1.27 -2.23 7.53
C HIS A 82 2.32 -3.34 7.36
N LEU A 83 2.41 -3.98 6.19
CA LEU A 83 3.43 -4.98 5.87
C LEU A 83 4.72 -4.36 5.32
N ARG A 84 4.72 -3.06 4.98
CA ARG A 84 5.92 -2.40 4.48
C ARG A 84 6.96 -2.33 5.57
N VAL A 85 8.15 -2.81 5.25
CA VAL A 85 9.35 -2.70 6.08
C VAL A 85 10.39 -1.92 5.31
N PHE A 86 10.95 -0.91 5.95
CA PHE A 86 12.06 -0.11 5.43
C PHE A 86 13.28 -0.35 6.31
N CYS A 87 14.47 -0.25 5.72
CA CYS A 87 15.70 -0.39 6.48
C CYS A 87 15.78 0.69 7.57
N ALA A 88 15.88 0.27 8.83
CA ALA A 88 16.00 1.19 9.98
C ALA A 88 17.35 1.94 10.01
N HIS A 89 18.32 1.56 9.18
CA HIS A 89 19.57 2.30 9.07
C HIS A 89 19.32 3.67 8.45
N LYS A 90 19.64 4.74 9.20
CA LYS A 90 19.35 6.15 8.86
C LYS A 90 19.87 6.59 7.50
N ASN A 91 20.99 6.04 7.04
CA ASN A 91 21.59 6.40 5.75
C ASN A 91 21.05 5.54 4.58
N CYS A 92 20.21 4.53 4.85
CA CYS A 92 19.68 3.63 3.84
C CYS A 92 18.19 3.88 3.59
N LEU A 93 17.33 3.64 4.58
CA LEU A 93 15.87 3.84 4.52
C LEU A 93 15.15 3.18 3.33
N LYS A 94 15.82 2.28 2.60
CA LYS A 94 15.25 1.59 1.43
C LYS A 94 14.21 0.57 1.85
N PHE A 95 13.21 0.38 1.00
CA PHE A 95 12.22 -0.67 1.16
C PHE A 95 12.87 -2.06 1.13
N ILE A 96 12.43 -2.95 2.02
CA ILE A 96 12.88 -4.34 2.10
C ILE A 96 11.76 -5.23 1.54
N PRO A 97 11.95 -5.88 0.38
CA PRO A 97 10.99 -6.82 -0.17
C PRO A 97 10.75 -8.00 0.77
N ILE A 98 9.60 -8.67 0.63
CA ILE A 98 9.24 -9.83 1.45
C ILE A 98 10.25 -10.99 1.35
N SER A 99 10.97 -11.09 0.24
CA SER A 99 12.05 -12.07 0.06
C SER A 99 13.25 -11.84 1.00
N GLY A 100 13.42 -10.62 1.50
CA GLY A 100 14.43 -10.26 2.51
C GLY A 100 13.91 -10.40 3.95
N VAL A 101 12.69 -10.91 4.15
CA VAL A 101 12.05 -11.03 5.47
C VAL A 101 12.00 -12.50 5.87
N ASP A 102 12.64 -12.82 7.00
CA ASP A 102 12.60 -14.13 7.66
C ASP A 102 12.06 -13.97 9.08
N GLY A 103 10.84 -14.46 9.32
CA GLY A 103 10.11 -14.26 10.57
C GLY A 103 9.94 -12.77 10.91
N ASP A 104 10.60 -12.35 11.99
CA ASP A 104 10.62 -10.96 12.49
C ASP A 104 11.86 -10.16 12.04
N ILE A 105 12.71 -10.74 11.20
CA ILE A 105 13.97 -10.15 10.76
C ILE A 105 13.86 -9.76 9.30
N ALA A 106 13.99 -8.46 9.00
CA ALA A 106 14.08 -7.95 7.64
C ALA A 106 15.53 -7.57 7.33
N THR A 107 16.15 -8.25 6.37
CA THR A 107 17.52 -8.00 5.92
C THR A 107 17.51 -7.10 4.69
N CYS A 108 18.13 -5.93 4.81
CA CYS A 108 18.18 -4.97 3.71
C CYS A 108 19.11 -5.47 2.58
N PRO A 109 18.61 -5.64 1.34
CA PRO A 109 19.44 -6.11 0.23
C PRO A 109 20.49 -5.09 -0.22
N SER A 110 20.33 -3.81 0.15
CA SER A 110 21.27 -2.74 -0.26
C SER A 110 22.44 -2.52 0.69
N CYS A 111 22.28 -2.79 1.99
CA CYS A 111 23.33 -2.51 2.99
C CYS A 111 23.53 -3.65 4.00
N SER A 112 22.82 -4.76 3.84
CA SER A 112 22.87 -5.96 4.70
C SER A 112 22.50 -5.74 6.16
N GLN A 113 22.06 -4.53 6.52
CA GLN A 113 21.57 -4.23 7.88
C GLN A 113 20.23 -4.90 8.13
N LYS A 114 20.04 -5.36 9.36
CA LYS A 114 18.82 -6.04 9.80
C LYS A 114 17.89 -5.05 10.49
N THR A 115 16.59 -5.20 10.25
CA THR A 115 15.51 -4.42 10.84
C THR A 115 14.53 -5.36 11.51
N CYS A 116 14.09 -5.03 12.72
CA CYS A 116 13.05 -5.76 13.41
C CYS A 116 11.70 -5.42 12.76
N LYS A 117 11.02 -6.42 12.19
CA LYS A 117 9.72 -6.23 11.51
C LYS A 117 8.61 -5.78 12.47
N LYS A 118 8.70 -6.16 13.75
CA LYS A 118 7.69 -5.86 14.77
C LYS A 118 7.67 -4.38 15.16
N CYS A 119 8.83 -3.83 15.54
CA CYS A 119 8.96 -2.43 15.96
C CYS A 119 9.44 -1.48 14.85
N LYS A 120 9.88 -2.02 13.70
CA LYS A 120 10.44 -1.28 12.55
C LYS A 120 11.74 -0.51 12.87
N ASP A 121 12.42 -0.85 13.96
CA ASP A 121 13.74 -0.31 14.35
C ASP A 121 14.89 -1.27 13.96
N VAL A 122 16.13 -0.86 14.21
CA VAL A 122 17.33 -1.68 14.05
C VAL A 122 17.13 -3.00 14.77
N TYR A 123 17.52 -4.10 14.12
CA TYR A 123 17.35 -5.43 14.69
C TYR A 123 18.03 -5.53 16.06
N HIS A 124 17.31 -6.17 16.97
CA HIS A 124 17.73 -6.41 18.33
C HIS A 124 17.33 -7.84 18.74
N GLU A 125 18.05 -8.39 19.72
CA GLU A 125 17.65 -9.62 20.39
C GLU A 125 16.73 -9.28 21.58
N GLY A 126 15.83 -10.19 21.94
CA GLY A 126 14.86 -9.99 23.02
C GLY A 126 13.59 -9.24 22.60
N GLU A 127 12.81 -8.79 23.58
CA GLU A 127 11.53 -8.13 23.35
C GLU A 127 11.69 -6.73 22.76
N CYS A 128 10.75 -6.32 21.91
CA CYS A 128 10.73 -4.95 21.40
C CYS A 128 10.48 -3.97 22.54
N GLY A 129 11.26 -2.89 22.57
CA GLY A 129 11.02 -1.78 23.49
C GLY A 129 9.60 -1.26 23.36
N VAL A 130 8.97 -0.92 24.48
CA VAL A 130 7.63 -0.33 24.48
C VAL A 130 7.69 1.03 23.81
N ASP A 131 7.00 1.17 22.68
CA ASP A 131 6.88 2.45 22.00
C ASP A 131 5.98 3.38 22.84
N GLN A 132 6.61 4.33 23.51
CA GLN A 132 5.91 5.33 24.35
C GLN A 132 4.98 6.24 23.52
N ASN A 133 5.24 6.41 22.22
CA ASN A 133 4.33 7.15 21.33
C ASN A 133 3.11 6.29 20.97
N LEU A 134 3.28 4.97 20.85
CA LEU A 134 2.15 4.06 20.72
C LEU A 134 1.27 4.09 21.98
N GLN A 135 1.89 4.12 23.17
CA GLN A 135 1.13 4.26 24.43
C GLN A 135 0.38 5.60 24.51
N LYS A 136 1.02 6.72 24.17
CA LYS A 136 0.34 8.03 24.14
C LYS A 136 -0.78 8.09 23.09
N THR A 137 -0.58 7.47 21.93
CA THR A 137 -1.62 7.35 20.90
C THR A 137 -2.78 6.50 21.41
N LEU A 138 -2.50 5.38 22.08
CA LEU A 138 -3.52 4.54 22.72
C LEU A 138 -4.27 5.26 23.84
N GLU A 139 -3.61 6.13 24.59
CA GLU A 139 -4.23 6.98 25.63
C GLU A 139 -5.14 8.05 25.03
N LEU A 140 -4.76 8.63 23.87
CA LEU A 140 -5.58 9.58 23.12
C LEU A 140 -6.76 8.89 22.39
N CYS A 141 -6.63 7.61 22.04
CA CYS A 141 -7.67 6.81 21.40
C CYS A 141 -8.70 6.19 22.35
N LYS A 142 -9.05 6.89 23.45
CA LYS A 142 -10.28 6.63 24.21
C LYS A 142 -11.54 7.06 23.45
N ASP A 143 -11.41 7.56 22.24
CA ASP A 143 -12.53 7.84 21.35
C ASP A 143 -13.16 6.52 20.87
N GLU A 144 -14.46 6.32 21.15
CA GLU A 144 -15.20 5.10 20.83
C GLU A 144 -15.26 4.79 19.33
N ASN A 145 -14.86 5.76 18.50
CA ASN A 145 -14.83 5.65 17.05
C ASN A 145 -13.59 4.94 16.49
N TYR A 146 -12.54 4.71 17.29
CA TYR A 146 -11.32 4.06 16.82
C TYR A 146 -10.99 2.79 17.60
N LYS A 147 -10.46 1.78 16.90
CA LYS A 147 -9.90 0.59 17.53
C LYS A 147 -8.62 0.14 16.86
N GLN A 148 -7.64 -0.22 17.69
CA GLN A 148 -6.38 -0.77 17.23
C GLN A 148 -6.56 -2.21 16.72
N CYS A 149 -6.06 -2.48 15.51
CA CYS A 149 -5.99 -3.81 14.97
C CYS A 149 -4.96 -4.65 15.72
N LYS A 150 -5.39 -5.72 16.40
CA LYS A 150 -4.47 -6.64 17.10
C LYS A 150 -3.51 -7.40 16.19
N SER A 151 -3.78 -7.45 14.89
CA SER A 151 -2.91 -8.14 13.93
C SER A 151 -1.79 -7.26 13.39
N CYS A 152 -1.99 -5.96 13.24
CA CYS A 152 -1.02 -5.09 12.58
C CYS A 152 -0.75 -3.76 13.30
N GLY A 153 -1.39 -3.51 14.44
CA GLY A 153 -1.18 -2.31 15.25
C GLY A 153 -1.84 -1.03 14.72
N GLU A 154 -2.43 -1.07 13.52
CA GLU A 154 -3.06 0.09 12.87
C GLU A 154 -4.33 0.53 13.60
N MET A 155 -4.55 1.84 13.71
CA MET A 155 -5.80 2.39 14.21
C MET A 155 -6.86 2.36 13.10
N VAL A 156 -7.98 1.69 13.35
CA VAL A 156 -9.07 1.57 12.39
C VAL A 156 -10.27 2.36 12.92
N GLU A 157 -10.82 3.25 12.10
CA GLU A 157 -12.05 3.96 12.41
C GLU A 157 -13.28 3.07 12.18
N ARG A 158 -14.26 3.14 13.08
CA ARG A 158 -15.55 2.42 13.00
C ARG A 158 -16.29 2.66 11.70
N ASN A 159 -16.27 3.90 11.20
CA ASN A 159 -17.03 4.32 10.03
C ASN A 159 -16.29 4.11 8.70
N GLY A 160 -14.99 3.79 8.72
CA GLY A 160 -14.16 3.63 7.53
C GLY A 160 -14.15 2.22 6.91
N GLY A 161 -14.80 1.24 7.56
CA GLY A 161 -14.89 -0.13 7.05
C GLY A 161 -15.96 -0.24 5.97
N GLN A 162 -15.57 -0.46 4.71
CA GLN A 162 -16.50 -0.69 3.59
C GLN A 162 -17.59 -1.71 3.96
N GLY A 163 -18.84 -1.23 4.02
CA GLY A 163 -20.07 -2.04 4.06
C GLY A 163 -20.67 -2.30 5.45
N ARG A 164 -21.11 -1.26 6.18
CA ARG A 164 -22.00 -1.45 7.34
C ARG A 164 -23.14 -0.45 7.42
N SER A 165 -24.30 -0.99 7.74
CA SER A 165 -25.45 -0.33 8.35
C SER A 165 -25.11 0.12 9.79
N GLU A 166 -25.71 1.23 10.22
CA GLU A 166 -25.65 1.70 11.60
C GLU A 166 -25.88 0.55 12.60
N GLY A 167 -25.00 0.39 13.59
CA GLY A 167 -25.15 -0.58 14.67
C GLY A 167 -24.41 -1.92 14.52
N CYS A 168 -23.71 -2.20 13.41
CA CYS A 168 -22.92 -3.43 13.30
C CYS A 168 -21.52 -3.28 13.95
N PRO A 169 -21.18 -4.08 14.99
CA PRO A 169 -19.95 -3.91 15.76
C PRO A 169 -18.73 -4.55 15.10
N HIS A 170 -18.83 -5.13 13.92
CA HIS A 170 -17.68 -5.73 13.26
C HIS A 170 -16.80 -4.62 12.67
N MET A 171 -15.50 -4.84 12.50
CA MET A 171 -14.54 -3.92 11.91
C MET A 171 -13.62 -4.74 11.03
N LYS A 172 -13.20 -4.15 9.92
CA LYS A 172 -12.23 -4.77 9.01
C LYS A 172 -11.06 -3.81 8.88
N CYS A 173 -9.90 -4.23 9.37
CA CYS A 173 -8.68 -3.49 9.13
C CYS A 173 -8.28 -3.59 7.64
N PRO A 174 -7.62 -2.57 7.07
CA PRO A 174 -6.95 -2.70 5.78
C PRO A 174 -5.99 -3.90 5.67
N CYS A 175 -5.50 -4.45 6.79
CA CYS A 175 -4.74 -5.70 6.81
C CYS A 175 -5.54 -6.98 6.57
N GLY A 176 -6.87 -6.88 6.45
CA GLY A 176 -7.76 -8.02 6.30
C GLY A 176 -8.21 -8.64 7.63
N TYR A 177 -7.57 -8.30 8.75
CA TYR A 177 -8.01 -8.74 10.07
C TYR A 177 -9.37 -8.14 10.41
N LYS A 178 -10.27 -9.00 10.86
CA LYS A 178 -11.63 -8.65 11.25
C LYS A 178 -11.79 -8.78 12.76
N PHE A 179 -12.39 -7.77 13.37
CA PHE A 179 -12.50 -7.70 14.82
C PHE A 179 -13.70 -6.87 15.28
N CYS A 180 -14.08 -7.00 16.54
CA CYS A 180 -15.18 -6.25 17.13
C CYS A 180 -14.75 -4.83 17.54
N ALA A 181 -15.55 -3.84 17.19
CA ALA A 181 -15.39 -2.44 17.52
C ALA A 181 -15.54 -2.14 19.02
N HIS A 182 -16.19 -3.01 19.79
CA HIS A 182 -16.31 -2.83 21.23
C HIS A 182 -15.12 -3.46 21.96
N CYS A 183 -14.84 -4.75 21.72
CA CYS A 183 -13.87 -5.52 22.51
C CYS A 183 -12.53 -5.81 21.81
N GLY A 184 -12.40 -5.51 20.51
CA GLY A 184 -11.21 -5.87 19.73
C GLY A 184 -11.00 -7.38 19.52
N GLY A 185 -12.01 -8.21 19.81
CA GLY A 185 -11.98 -9.67 19.62
C GLY A 185 -12.14 -10.05 18.15
N ASN A 186 -11.60 -11.22 17.75
CA ASN A 186 -11.62 -11.72 16.37
C ASN A 186 -13.02 -12.14 15.87
N ASP A 187 -13.11 -12.53 14.59
CA ASP A 187 -14.32 -12.93 13.86
C ASP A 187 -15.21 -13.97 14.59
N TRP A 188 -14.67 -14.73 15.53
CA TRP A 188 -15.39 -15.77 16.28
C TRP A 188 -16.12 -15.29 17.55
N HIS A 189 -15.93 -14.03 17.96
CA HIS A 189 -16.41 -13.54 19.27
C HIS A 189 -17.43 -12.39 19.23
N TRP A 190 -17.87 -11.93 18.06
CA TRP A 190 -18.73 -10.73 17.99
C TRP A 190 -20.17 -10.97 18.49
N ASN A 191 -20.79 -12.13 18.23
CA ASN A 191 -22.12 -12.48 18.75
C ASN A 191 -22.16 -12.45 20.29
N LYS A 192 -21.09 -12.93 20.95
CA LYS A 192 -20.98 -12.96 22.41
C LYS A 192 -20.70 -11.59 23.05
N CYS A 193 -20.34 -10.59 22.24
CA CYS A 193 -20.05 -9.24 22.72
C CYS A 193 -21.32 -8.41 22.89
N LEU A 194 -22.41 -8.76 22.20
CA LEU A 194 -23.71 -8.07 22.27
C LEU A 194 -24.56 -8.53 23.47
N GLU A 195 -24.29 -9.71 24.03
CA GLU A 195 -25.02 -10.29 25.17
C GLU A 195 -24.54 -9.81 26.55
N LYS A 196 -23.53 -8.92 26.61
CA LYS A 196 -22.92 -8.46 27.87
C LYS A 196 -23.17 -6.98 28.19
N LYS A 197 -24.29 -6.42 27.74
CA LYS A 197 -24.77 -5.10 28.19
C LYS A 197 -25.77 -5.26 29.32
#